data_AF-A0A942ABF3-F1
#
_entry.id   AF-A0A942ABF3-F1
#
_cell.length_a   1.000
_cell.length_b   1.000
_cell.length_c   1.000
_cell.angle_alpha   90.00
_cell.angle_beta   90.00
_cell.angle_gamma   90.00
#
_symmetry.space_group_name_H-M   'P 1'
#
loop_
_entity.id
_entity.type
_entity.pdbx_description
1 polymer ?
#
loop_
_entity_poly.entity_id
_entity_poly.type
_entity_poly.pdbx_seq_one_letter_code
_entity_poly.pdbx_strand_id
1 'polypeptide(L)' 'MFNEEVFKFDIDNIKNDLAIEGMEITNADVDIYRRFANDELNMPQLIEIIKNQSL' A
#
# COMPACT_ATOMS: atom_id res chain seq x y z
N MET A 1 14.45 1.99 10.70
CA MET A 1 14.56 2.78 9.46
C MET A 1 13.72 2.09 8.42
N PHE A 2 12.87 2.83 7.72
CA PHE A 2 12.13 2.28 6.58
C PHE A 2 13.12 1.80 5.52
N ASN A 3 13.00 0.54 5.10
CA ASN A 3 13.89 -0.05 4.11
C ASN A 3 13.14 -0.14 2.78
N GLU A 4 13.37 0.83 1.89
CA GLU A 4 12.63 0.96 0.63
C GLU A 4 12.74 -0.29 -0.25
N GLU A 5 13.88 -0.98 -0.24
CA GLU A 5 14.08 -2.19 -1.02
C GLU A 5 13.20 -3.36 -0.54
N VAL A 6 13.06 -3.51 0.78
CA VAL A 6 12.19 -4.53 1.37
C VAL A 6 10.72 -4.18 1.10
N PHE A 7 10.35 -2.92 1.27
CA PHE A 7 8.99 -2.46 0.98
C PHE A 7 8.60 -2.64 -0.49
N LYS A 8 9.48 -2.28 -1.43
CA LYS A 8 9.23 -2.49 -2.87
C LYS A 8 9.06 -3.98 -3.17
N PHE A 9 9.91 -4.83 -2.59
CA PHE A 9 9.83 -6.27 -2.79
C PHE A 9 8.53 -6.86 -2.21
N ASP A 10 8.14 -6.47 -1.00
CA ASP A 10 6.89 -6.89 -0.37
C ASP A 10 5.68 -6.43 -1.18
N ILE A 11 5.65 -5.17 -1.65
CA ILE A 11 4.57 -4.66 -2.49
C ILE A 11 4.51 -5.36 -3.84
N ASP A 12 5.65 -5.62 -4.49
CA ASP A 12 5.66 -6.29 -5.80
C ASP A 12 5.14 -7.73 -5.67
N ASN A 13 5.50 -8.43 -4.58
CA ASN A 13 4.94 -9.75 -4.26
C ASN A 13 3.43 -9.66 -4.00
N ILE A 14 3.00 -8.74 -3.13
CA ILE A 14 1.58 -8.54 -2.81
C ILE A 14 0.79 -8.19 -4.07
N LYS A 15 1.32 -7.34 -4.95
CA LYS A 15 0.70 -6.98 -6.22
C LYS A 15 0.57 -8.18 -7.15
N ASN A 16 1.60 -9.02 -7.25
CA ASN A 16 1.54 -10.24 -8.05
C ASN A 16 0.52 -11.25 -7.48
N ASP A 17 0.53 -11.51 -6.17
CA ASP A 17 -0.44 -12.40 -5.51
C ASP A 17 -1.87 -11.90 -5.67
N LEU A 18 -2.13 -10.62 -5.41
CA LEU A 18 -3.46 -10.03 -5.54
C LEU A 18 -3.94 -9.95 -6.99
N ALA A 19 -3.03 -9.70 -7.95
CA ALA A 19 -3.36 -9.74 -9.37
C ALA A 19 -3.76 -11.15 -9.82
N ILE A 20 -3.16 -12.20 -9.25
CA ILE A 20 -3.58 -13.61 -9.47
C ILE A 20 -4.98 -13.84 -8.92
N GLU A 21 -5.33 -13.22 -7.79
CA GLU A 21 -6.69 -13.24 -7.22
C GLU A 21 -7.68 -12.31 -7.92
N GLY A 22 -7.27 -11.59 -8.98
CA GLY A 22 -8.11 -10.63 -9.71
C GLY A 22 -8.38 -9.34 -8.93
N MET A 23 -7.60 -9.08 -7.88
CA MET A 23 -7.61 -7.84 -7.11
C MET A 23 -6.52 -6.90 -7.65
N GLU A 24 -6.93 -5.76 -8.20
CA GLU A 24 -5.99 -4.78 -8.73
C GLU A 24 -5.57 -3.81 -7.62
N ILE A 25 -4.33 -3.92 -7.13
CA ILE A 25 -3.72 -2.85 -6.34
C ILE A 25 -3.28 -1.74 -7.28
N THR A 26 -3.82 -0.54 -7.08
CA THR A 26 -3.44 0.62 -7.86
C THR A 26 -2.14 1.22 -7.33
N ASN A 27 -1.44 2.00 -8.16
CA ASN A 27 -0.27 2.75 -7.71
C ASN A 27 -0.62 3.76 -6.59
N ALA A 28 -1.87 4.19 -6.48
CA ALA A 28 -2.33 5.06 -5.40
C ALA A 28 -2.33 4.31 -4.06
N ASP A 29 -2.80 3.06 -4.03
CA ASP A 29 -2.73 2.20 -2.85
C ASP A 29 -1.28 1.99 -2.40
N VAL A 30 -0.38 1.68 -3.35
CA VAL A 30 1.05 1.50 -3.09
C VAL A 30 1.69 2.74 -2.46
N ASP A 31 1.36 3.93 -2.96
CA ASP A 31 1.87 5.18 -2.42
C ASP A 31 1.42 5.40 -0.96
N ILE A 32 0.16 5.06 -0.65
CA ILE A 32 -0.38 5.17 0.71
C ILE A 32 0.33 4.18 1.65
N TYR A 33 0.50 2.92 1.23
CA TYR A 33 1.26 1.92 2.01
C TYR A 33 2.72 2.35 2.23
N ARG A 34 3.32 3.04 1.24
CA ARG A 34 4.71 3.54 1.34
C ARG A 34 4.80 4.63 2.39
N ARG A 35 3.86 5.56 2.41
CA ARG A 35 3.82 6.64 3.40
C ARG A 35 3.54 6.09 4.80
N PHE A 36 2.70 5.05 4.92
CA PHE A 36 2.51 4.34 6.19
C PHE A 36 3.80 3.69 6.70
N ALA A 37 4.50 2.96 5.83
CA ALA A 37 5.73 2.28 6.21
C ALA A 37 6.90 3.25 6.47
N ASN A 38 6.86 4.46 5.91
CA ASN A 38 7.79 5.56 6.22
C ASN A 38 7.44 6.31 7.52
N ASP A 39 6.42 5.89 8.28
CA ASP A 39 5.92 6.62 9.46
C ASP A 39 5.36 8.03 9.09
N GLU A 40 5.19 8.33 7.80
CA GLU A 40 4.57 9.58 7.31
C GLU A 40 3.05 9.55 7.45
N LEU A 41 2.48 8.36 7.64
CA LEU A 41 1.04 8.13 7.66
C LEU A 41 0.70 7.17 8.81
N ASN A 42 -0.24 7.56 9.65
CA ASN A 42 -0.67 6.72 10.78
C ASN A 42 -1.85 5.83 10.40
N MET A 43 -2.03 4.72 11.11
CA MET A 43 -3.16 3.79 10.91
C MET A 43 -4.55 4.47 10.75
N PRO A 44 -4.93 5.49 11.56
CA PRO A 44 -6.22 6.16 11.37
C PRO A 44 -6.33 6.87 10.03
N GLN A 45 -5.25 7.51 9.58
CA GLN A 45 -5.20 8.22 8.30
C GLN A 45 -5.23 7.23 7.12
N LEU A 46 -4.56 6.07 7.26
CA LEU A 46 -4.58 5.00 6.26
C LEU A 46 -6.03 4.52 6.03
N ILE A 47 -6.75 4.27 7.13
CA ILE A 47 -8.14 3.82 7.09
C ILE A 47 -9.05 4.88 6.45
N GLU A 48 -8.86 6.17 6.77
CA GLU A 48 -9.64 7.26 6.14
C GLU A 48 -9.42 7.32 4.63
N ILE A 49 -8.18 7.18 4.15
CA ILE A 49 -7.87 7.27 2.72
C ILE A 49 -8.49 6.08 1.98
N ILE A 50 -8.33 4.85 2.48
CA ILE A 50 -8.91 3.65 1.87
C ILE A 50 -10.44 3.74 1.81
N LYS A 51 -11.08 4.25 2.87
CA LYS A 51 -12.54 4.46 2.88
C LYS A 51 -12.99 5.51 1.88
N ASN A 52 -12.22 6.57 1.67
CA ASN A 52 -12.54 7.62 0.70
C ASN A 52 -12.25 7.22 -0.76
N GLN A 53 -11.41 6.20 -1.01
CA GLN A 53 -11.17 5.67 -2.36
C GLN A 53 -12.29 4.75 -2.87
N SER A 54 -13.13 4.21 -1.97
CA SER A 54 -14.27 3.36 -2.32
C SER A 54 -15.57 4.14 -2.64
N LEU A 55 -15.51 5.47 -2.71
CA LEU A 55 -16.64 6.37 -3.00
C LEU A 55 -16.50 6.99 -4.40
#